data_AF-A0A932VBS2-F1
#
_entry.id   AF-A0A932VBS2-F1
#
_cell.length_a   1.000
_cell.length_b   1.000
_cell.length_c   1.000
_cell.angle_alpha   90.00
_cell.angle_beta   90.00
_cell.angle_gamma   90.00
#
_symmetry.space_group_name_H-M   'P 1'
#
loop_
_entity.id
_entity.type
_entity.pdbx_description
1 polymer ?
#
loop_
_entity_poly.entity_id
_entity_poly.type
_entity_poly.pdbx_seq_one_letter_code
_entity_poly.pdbx_strand_id
1 'polypeptide(L)'
;MKIRLFAILLLAFTTTTAFAAILCSRNADITPVGASFTDSDPCVGSVKLQGISYKCGKIEESSGKLRDFLAALIKNGNKKCGDYCAKRAPGCTGRFKEPSRCGWTVPRGEMLTVGQNAPCEDHCEGKAFIYCSIYHANYLRVEEPMFKDEAPNCICER
;
A
#
# COMPACT_ATOMS: atom_id res chain seq x y z
N MET A 1 18.91 2.73 -65.72
CA MET A 1 17.63 3.29 -65.23
C MET A 1 17.14 2.41 -64.07
N LYS A 2 16.90 3.03 -62.90
CA LYS A 2 16.15 2.66 -61.66
C LYS A 2 15.58 1.22 -61.56
N ILE A 3 15.51 0.53 -60.41
CA ILE A 3 14.87 0.92 -59.15
C ILE A 3 15.43 0.02 -58.01
N ARG A 4 15.84 0.61 -56.87
CA ARG A 4 16.14 -0.12 -55.63
C ARG A 4 14.83 -0.39 -54.88
N LEU A 5 14.50 -1.67 -54.62
CA LEU A 5 13.44 -2.04 -53.68
C LEU A 5 13.91 -1.79 -52.25
N PHE A 6 13.32 -0.81 -51.58
CA PHE A 6 13.41 -0.67 -50.13
C PHE A 6 12.34 -1.56 -49.49
N ALA A 7 12.77 -2.64 -48.85
CA ALA A 7 11.92 -3.40 -47.93
C ALA A 7 11.83 -2.60 -46.62
N ILE A 8 10.72 -1.91 -46.40
CA ILE A 8 10.40 -1.28 -45.12
C ILE A 8 9.85 -2.38 -44.22
N LEU A 9 10.69 -2.87 -43.31
CA LEU A 9 10.29 -3.77 -42.23
C LEU A 9 9.45 -2.95 -41.23
N LEU A 10 8.12 -3.13 -41.28
CA LEU A 10 7.21 -2.61 -40.27
C LEU A 10 7.45 -3.35 -38.95
N LEU A 11 8.23 -2.72 -38.06
CA LEU A 11 8.31 -3.10 -36.65
C LEU A 11 6.93 -2.89 -36.01
N ALA A 12 6.15 -3.96 -35.92
CA ALA A 12 4.97 -4.00 -35.08
C ALA A 12 5.41 -3.96 -33.61
N PHE A 13 5.49 -2.75 -33.05
CA PHE A 13 5.59 -2.56 -31.61
C PHE A 13 4.26 -2.94 -30.96
N THR A 14 4.11 -4.20 -30.56
CA THR A 14 3.02 -4.62 -29.66
C THR A 14 3.40 -4.28 -28.22
N THR A 15 3.26 -3.02 -27.83
CA THR A 15 3.52 -2.56 -26.45
C THR A 15 2.22 -2.14 -25.76
N THR A 16 1.29 -3.06 -25.49
CA THR A 16 0.05 -2.70 -24.76
C THR A 16 -0.54 -3.77 -23.84
N THR A 17 0.18 -4.84 -23.46
CA THR A 17 -0.39 -5.86 -22.55
C THR A 17 0.07 -5.76 -21.09
N ALA A 18 1.03 -4.90 -20.75
CA ALA A 18 1.57 -4.82 -19.38
C ALA A 18 0.69 -4.03 -18.39
N PHE A 19 -0.28 -3.24 -18.85
CA PHE A 19 -1.08 -2.38 -17.97
C PHE A 19 -2.30 -3.06 -17.34
N ALA A 20 -2.77 -4.18 -17.89
CA ALA A 20 -3.97 -4.86 -17.38
C ALA A 20 -3.71 -5.66 -16.10
N ALA A 21 -2.49 -6.17 -15.88
CA ALA A 21 -2.13 -6.96 -14.70
C ALA A 21 -1.98 -6.14 -13.40
N ILE A 22 -2.14 -4.81 -13.45
CA ILE A 22 -1.61 -3.89 -12.43
C ILE A 22 -2.51 -3.75 -11.19
N LEU A 23 -3.74 -4.27 -11.19
CA LEU A 23 -4.69 -3.95 -10.12
C LEU A 23 -5.28 -5.14 -9.34
N CYS A 24 -4.87 -6.39 -9.60
CA CYS A 24 -5.36 -7.54 -8.82
C CYS A 24 -4.80 -7.61 -7.39
N SER A 25 -3.70 -6.92 -7.10
CA SER A 25 -3.13 -6.91 -5.75
C SER A 25 -2.24 -5.69 -5.50
N ARG A 26 -2.11 -5.33 -4.23
CA ARG A 26 -1.10 -4.39 -3.75
C ARG A 26 -0.51 -4.92 -2.46
N ASN A 27 0.81 -4.97 -2.41
CA ASN A 27 1.55 -5.37 -1.22
C ASN A 27 1.84 -4.16 -0.34
N ALA A 28 1.72 -4.35 0.97
CA ALA A 28 1.96 -3.43 2.10
C ALA A 28 2.97 -2.29 1.85
N ASP A 29 2.55 -1.24 1.15
CA ASP A 29 3.36 -0.07 0.87
C ASP A 29 3.05 1.02 1.91
N ILE A 30 4.08 1.49 2.62
CA ILE A 30 3.96 2.36 3.79
C ILE A 30 4.39 3.78 3.45
N THR A 31 3.45 4.70 3.59
CA THR A 31 3.61 6.14 3.35
C THR A 31 3.60 6.90 4.68
N PRO A 32 4.66 7.69 4.98
CA PRO A 32 4.65 8.63 6.10
C PRO A 32 3.82 9.87 5.77
N VAL A 33 3.01 10.32 6.71
CA VAL A 33 2.05 11.43 6.56
C VAL A 33 1.99 12.23 7.87
N GLY A 34 1.79 13.55 7.77
CA GLY A 34 1.53 14.41 8.92
C GLY A 34 2.62 14.36 10.00
N ALA A 35 3.88 14.52 9.60
CA ALA A 35 5.00 14.52 10.54
C ALA A 35 5.01 15.77 11.43
N SER A 36 5.34 15.59 12.71
CA SER A 36 5.45 16.65 13.71
C SER A 36 6.73 16.45 14.51
N PHE A 37 7.60 17.46 14.57
CA PHE A 37 8.90 17.40 15.23
C PHE A 37 9.13 18.65 16.08
N THR A 38 9.96 18.52 17.11
CA THR A 38 10.40 19.66 17.91
C THR A 38 11.62 20.34 17.29
N ASP A 39 11.75 21.65 17.47
CA ASP A 39 12.93 22.40 17.01
C ASP A 39 14.15 22.17 17.90
N SER A 40 13.94 21.76 19.16
CA SER A 40 15.00 21.59 20.16
C SER A 40 15.80 20.29 20.01
N ASP A 41 15.19 19.22 19.48
CA ASP A 41 15.85 17.94 19.24
C ASP A 41 15.37 17.36 17.90
N PRO A 42 16.27 17.16 16.90
CA PRO A 42 15.90 16.65 15.59
C PRO A 42 15.34 15.22 15.62
N CYS A 43 15.62 14.45 16.67
CA CYS A 43 15.10 13.11 16.87
C CYS A 43 13.68 13.11 17.42
N VAL A 44 13.32 14.07 18.28
CA VAL A 44 12.04 14.03 19.01
C VAL A 44 10.90 14.48 18.10
N GLY A 45 10.02 13.54 17.77
CA GLY A 45 8.83 13.81 16.97
C GLY A 45 8.00 12.56 16.72
N SER A 46 7.03 12.70 15.83
CA SER A 46 6.12 11.63 15.47
C SER A 46 5.64 11.76 14.04
N VAL A 47 5.22 10.65 13.44
CA VAL A 47 4.66 10.60 12.10
C VAL A 47 3.60 9.52 12.02
N LYS A 48 2.58 9.73 11.19
CA LYS A 48 1.61 8.69 10.86
C LYS A 48 2.16 7.87 9.71
N LEU A 49 2.31 6.56 9.91
CA LEU A 49 2.62 5.62 8.85
C LEU A 49 1.33 4.96 8.41
N GLN A 50 0.89 5.28 7.19
CA GLN A 50 -0.26 4.65 6.57
C GLN A 50 0.19 3.61 5.55
N GLY A 51 -0.45 2.45 5.59
CA GLY A 51 -0.22 1.40 4.62
C GLY A 51 -1.51 0.70 4.25
N ILE A 52 -1.57 0.22 3.01
CA ILE A 52 -2.68 -0.56 2.49
C ILE A 52 -2.15 -1.84 1.84
N SER A 53 -2.88 -2.93 2.02
CA SER A 53 -2.66 -4.20 1.36
C SER A 53 -4.00 -4.71 0.84
N TYR A 54 -4.02 -5.18 -0.40
CA TYR A 54 -5.21 -5.84 -0.92
C TYR A 54 -4.87 -6.93 -1.94
N LYS A 55 -5.81 -7.85 -2.12
CA LYS A 55 -5.85 -8.74 -3.28
C LYS A 55 -7.29 -9.00 -3.71
N CYS A 56 -7.43 -9.28 -4.99
CA CYS A 56 -8.59 -9.95 -5.56
C CYS A 56 -8.41 -11.45 -5.40
N GLY A 57 -9.39 -12.12 -4.77
CA GLY A 57 -9.30 -13.54 -4.46
C GLY A 57 -10.68 -14.14 -4.17
N LYS A 58 -10.71 -15.22 -3.41
CA LYS A 58 -11.94 -15.91 -3.01
C LYS A 58 -12.35 -15.54 -1.59
N ILE A 59 -13.66 -15.54 -1.31
CA ILE A 59 -14.18 -15.14 0.01
C ILE A 59 -13.66 -16.06 1.13
N GLU A 60 -13.53 -17.35 0.87
CA GLU A 60 -13.02 -18.35 1.81
C GLU A 60 -11.57 -18.10 2.24
N GLU A 61 -10.78 -17.39 1.43
CA GLU A 61 -9.39 -17.05 1.75
C GLU A 61 -9.26 -15.81 2.64
N SER A 62 -10.34 -15.05 2.83
CA SER A 62 -10.30 -13.69 3.39
C SER A 62 -9.62 -13.65 4.76
N SER A 63 -9.96 -14.56 5.67
CA SER A 63 -9.44 -14.55 7.04
C SER A 63 -7.94 -14.81 7.09
N GLY A 64 -7.45 -15.77 6.29
CA GLY A 64 -6.01 -16.06 6.19
C GLY A 64 -5.25 -14.86 5.60
N LYS A 65 -5.79 -14.28 4.53
CA LYS A 65 -5.15 -13.16 3.82
C LYS A 65 -5.14 -11.87 4.62
N LEU A 66 -6.18 -11.58 5.40
CA LEU A 66 -6.20 -10.42 6.30
C LEU A 66 -5.10 -10.52 7.37
N ARG A 67 -4.86 -11.72 7.91
CA ARG A 67 -3.76 -11.95 8.85
C ARG A 67 -2.40 -11.75 8.18
N ASP A 68 -2.21 -12.30 6.98
CA ASP A 68 -0.97 -12.15 6.22
C ASP A 68 -0.70 -10.67 5.89
N PHE A 69 -1.74 -9.93 5.49
CA PHE A 69 -1.66 -8.51 5.22
C PHE A 69 -1.31 -7.69 6.45
N LEU A 70 -1.93 -7.97 7.60
CA LEU A 70 -1.61 -7.29 8.84
C LEU A 70 -0.14 -7.52 9.23
N ALA A 71 0.33 -8.77 9.16
CA ALA A 71 1.72 -9.10 9.45
C ALA A 71 2.70 -8.36 8.51
N ALA A 72 2.38 -8.28 7.21
CA ALA A 72 3.17 -7.54 6.23
C ALA A 72 3.18 -6.04 6.52
N LEU A 73 2.02 -5.45 6.86
CA LEU A 73 1.90 -4.03 7.23
C LEU A 73 2.69 -3.72 8.50
N ILE A 74 2.65 -4.59 9.52
CA ILE A 74 3.43 -4.44 10.75
C ILE A 74 4.93 -4.49 10.45
N LYS A 75 5.38 -5.51 9.70
CA LYS A 75 6.79 -5.66 9.33
C LYS A 75 7.31 -4.44 8.56
N ASN A 76 6.56 -4.00 7.55
CA ASN A 76 6.96 -2.88 6.72
C ASN A 76 6.81 -1.54 7.47
N GLY A 77 5.84 -1.41 8.38
CA GLY A 77 5.65 -0.25 9.25
C GLY A 77 6.83 -0.07 10.21
N ASN A 78 7.26 -1.14 10.88
CA ASN A 78 8.47 -1.15 11.72
C ASN A 78 9.69 -0.70 10.93
N LYS A 79 9.95 -1.33 9.78
CA LYS A 79 11.07 -0.98 8.92
C LYS A 79 11.02 0.49 8.50
N LYS A 80 9.86 0.94 8.02
CA LYS A 80 9.68 2.32 7.53
C LYS A 80 9.84 3.34 8.66
N CYS A 81 9.35 3.05 9.87
CA CYS A 81 9.51 3.91 11.03
C CYS A 81 10.99 4.08 11.41
N GLY A 82 11.72 2.96 11.53
CA GLY A 82 13.15 2.97 11.80
C GLY A 82 13.93 3.73 10.74
N ASP A 83 13.70 3.42 9.45
CA ASP A 83 14.35 4.10 8.33
C ASP A 83 14.04 5.61 8.30
N TYR A 84 12.80 5.99 8.63
CA TYR A 84 12.36 7.39 8.60
C TYR A 84 13.01 8.20 9.72
N CYS A 85 12.99 7.68 10.96
CA CYS A 85 13.60 8.36 12.11
C CYS A 85 15.14 8.40 12.00
N ALA A 86 15.79 7.33 11.55
CA ALA A 86 17.25 7.29 11.39
C ALA A 86 17.79 8.29 10.35
N LYS A 87 16.97 8.70 9.38
CA LYS A 87 17.32 9.74 8.39
C LYS A 87 17.31 11.16 8.97
N ARG A 88 16.77 11.36 10.18
CA ARG A 88 16.65 12.69 10.79
C ARG A 88 18.00 13.21 11.29
N ALA A 89 18.71 12.42 12.09
CA ALA A 89 20.05 12.70 12.57
C ALA A 89 20.72 11.41 13.11
N PRO A 90 22.05 11.38 13.28
CA PRO A 90 22.74 10.26 13.90
C PRO A 90 22.18 9.94 15.29
N GLY A 91 21.94 8.65 15.56
CA GLY A 91 21.43 8.19 16.84
C GLY A 91 19.91 8.33 17.03
N CYS A 92 19.16 8.82 16.05
CA CYS A 92 17.70 8.79 16.12
C CYS A 92 17.17 7.38 15.84
N THR A 93 16.26 6.91 16.69
CA THR A 93 15.57 5.63 16.57
C THR A 93 14.06 5.84 16.39
N GLY A 94 13.40 4.86 15.77
CA GLY A 94 11.97 4.91 15.49
C GLY A 94 11.25 3.73 16.13
N ARG A 95 10.18 4.02 16.87
CA ARG A 95 9.32 3.01 17.49
C ARG A 95 7.94 3.02 16.84
N PHE A 96 7.62 1.94 16.15
CA PHE A 96 6.32 1.74 15.52
C PHE A 96 5.34 1.10 16.51
N LYS A 97 4.16 1.70 16.69
CA LYS A 97 3.07 1.15 17.48
C LYS A 97 2.30 0.15 16.61
N GLU A 98 2.59 -1.13 16.81
CA GLU A 98 1.99 -2.21 16.04
C GLU A 98 0.47 -2.27 16.26
N PRO A 99 -0.35 -2.23 15.19
CA PRO A 99 -1.79 -2.44 15.32
C PRO A 99 -2.08 -3.93 15.57
N SER A 100 -3.02 -4.23 16.48
CA SER A 100 -3.45 -5.60 16.78
C SER A 100 -4.43 -6.19 15.75
N ARG A 101 -4.99 -5.34 14.88
CA ARG A 101 -5.91 -5.67 13.80
C ARG A 101 -5.74 -4.66 12.67
N CYS A 102 -6.23 -4.97 11.48
CA CYS A 102 -6.40 -3.97 10.43
C CYS A 102 -7.26 -2.82 10.97
N GLY A 103 -6.84 -1.56 10.74
CA GLY A 103 -7.63 -0.39 11.09
C GLY A 103 -8.96 -0.35 10.34
N TRP A 104 -8.95 -0.84 9.09
CA TRP A 104 -10.14 -1.05 8.30
C TRP A 104 -10.01 -2.25 7.37
N THR A 105 -11.13 -2.96 7.16
CA THR A 105 -11.28 -4.09 6.24
C THR A 105 -12.65 -4.04 5.58
N VAL A 106 -12.78 -4.55 4.35
CA VAL A 106 -14.10 -4.76 3.73
C VAL A 106 -14.87 -5.84 4.50
N PRO A 107 -16.13 -5.58 4.92
CA PRO A 107 -16.97 -6.62 5.50
C PRO A 107 -17.14 -7.81 4.57
N ARG A 108 -17.13 -9.03 5.10
CA ARG A 108 -17.17 -10.27 4.30
C ARG A 108 -18.34 -10.29 3.28
N GLY A 109 -19.53 -9.81 3.68
CA GLY A 109 -20.71 -9.75 2.81
C GLY A 109 -20.62 -8.73 1.67
N GLU A 110 -19.68 -7.79 1.75
CA GLU A 110 -19.48 -6.72 0.77
C GLU A 110 -18.29 -6.98 -0.16
N MET A 111 -17.44 -7.97 0.12
CA MET A 111 -16.18 -8.18 -0.61
C MET A 111 -16.38 -8.41 -2.12
N LEU A 112 -17.46 -9.07 -2.54
CA LEU A 112 -17.77 -9.26 -3.97
C LEU A 112 -18.26 -7.96 -4.60
N THR A 113 -19.18 -7.26 -3.96
CA THR A 113 -19.70 -5.97 -4.44
C THR A 113 -18.59 -4.95 -4.54
N VAL A 114 -17.74 -4.85 -3.52
CA VAL A 114 -16.56 -3.99 -3.56
C VAL A 114 -15.61 -4.48 -4.64
N GLY A 115 -15.36 -5.78 -4.79
CA GLY A 115 -14.47 -6.29 -5.85
C GLY A 115 -14.97 -6.13 -7.28
N GLN A 116 -16.28 -6.02 -7.50
CA GLN A 116 -16.85 -5.66 -8.81
C GLN A 116 -16.67 -4.17 -9.13
N ASN A 117 -16.71 -3.30 -8.10
CA ASN A 117 -16.55 -1.86 -8.24
C ASN A 117 -15.08 -1.39 -8.08
N ALA A 118 -14.27 -2.22 -7.43
CA ALA A 118 -12.83 -2.18 -7.38
C ALA A 118 -12.28 -3.04 -8.54
N PRO A 119 -10.99 -2.96 -8.88
CA PRO A 119 -10.47 -3.55 -10.11
C PRO A 119 -10.21 -5.08 -10.02
N CYS A 120 -11.13 -5.86 -9.45
CA CYS A 120 -11.06 -7.33 -9.54
C CYS A 120 -11.65 -7.82 -10.87
N GLU A 121 -10.85 -7.63 -11.91
CA GLU A 121 -11.15 -8.04 -13.28
C GLU A 121 -11.18 -9.57 -13.45
N ASP A 122 -11.66 -10.04 -14.60
CA ASP A 122 -11.82 -11.49 -14.89
C ASP A 122 -10.49 -12.26 -14.88
N HIS A 123 -9.38 -11.56 -15.06
CA HIS A 123 -8.04 -12.14 -15.03
C HIS A 123 -7.44 -12.28 -13.62
N CYS A 124 -8.13 -11.79 -12.58
CA CYS A 124 -7.69 -11.95 -11.20
C CYS A 124 -8.04 -13.34 -10.63
N GLU A 125 -7.37 -13.74 -9.56
CA GLU A 125 -7.58 -15.04 -8.88
C GLU A 125 -9.01 -15.23 -8.33
N GLY A 126 -9.72 -14.12 -8.10
CA GLY A 126 -11.14 -14.13 -7.79
C GLY A 126 -11.71 -12.71 -7.69
N LYS A 127 -13.01 -12.64 -7.39
CA LYS A 127 -13.79 -11.38 -7.39
C LYS A 127 -13.96 -10.74 -6.01
N ALA A 128 -13.52 -11.39 -4.94
CA ALA A 128 -13.59 -10.83 -3.60
C ALA A 128 -12.41 -9.88 -3.35
N PHE A 129 -12.71 -8.62 -3.02
CA PHE A 129 -11.71 -7.64 -2.65
C PHE A 129 -11.36 -7.77 -1.17
N ILE A 130 -10.25 -8.46 -0.90
CA ILE A 130 -9.72 -8.65 0.45
C ILE A 130 -8.78 -7.49 0.73
N TYR A 131 -9.07 -6.68 1.75
CA TYR A 131 -8.36 -5.41 2.01
C TYR A 131 -8.03 -5.25 3.49
N CYS A 132 -6.84 -4.74 3.78
CA CYS A 132 -6.39 -4.35 5.11
C CYS A 132 -5.60 -3.05 5.03
N SER A 133 -5.86 -2.13 5.96
CA SER A 133 -5.07 -0.90 6.13
C SER A 133 -4.67 -0.67 7.58
N ILE A 134 -3.70 0.21 7.80
CA ILE A 134 -3.26 0.60 9.16
C ILE A 134 -4.27 1.54 9.82
N TYR A 135 -4.59 2.65 9.17
CA TYR A 135 -5.70 3.55 9.49
C TYR A 135 -6.83 3.40 8.47
N HIS A 136 -7.99 3.97 8.77
CA HIS A 136 -9.07 4.08 7.78
C HIS A 136 -8.56 4.86 6.55
N ALA A 137 -8.72 4.29 5.36
CA ALA A 137 -8.28 4.91 4.11
C ALA A 137 -9.18 4.50 2.95
N ASN A 138 -8.99 5.16 1.81
CA ASN A 138 -9.52 4.72 0.54
C ASN A 138 -8.88 3.36 0.16
N TYR A 139 -9.59 2.56 -0.62
CA TYR A 139 -9.14 1.26 -1.11
C TYR A 139 -7.83 1.29 -1.86
N LEU A 140 -7.59 2.35 -2.63
CA LEU A 140 -6.47 2.40 -3.58
C LEU A 140 -5.43 3.45 -3.21
N ARG A 141 -5.79 4.42 -2.37
CA ARG A 141 -4.97 5.61 -2.12
C ARG A 141 -4.88 5.91 -0.63
N VAL A 142 -3.72 6.45 -0.26
CA VAL A 142 -3.52 7.07 1.05
C VAL A 142 -4.03 8.51 0.95
N GLU A 143 -5.08 8.81 1.72
CA GLU A 143 -5.71 10.13 1.75
C GLU A 143 -5.67 10.67 3.18
N GLU A 144 -4.73 11.59 3.45
CA GLU A 144 -4.50 12.18 4.78
C GLU A 144 -5.77 12.67 5.49
N PRO A 145 -6.76 13.31 4.81
CA PRO A 145 -7.98 13.75 5.48
C PRO A 145 -8.77 12.64 6.18
N MET A 146 -8.63 11.38 5.76
CA MET A 146 -9.38 10.25 6.33
C MET A 146 -8.86 9.77 7.69
N PHE A 147 -7.64 10.16 8.05
CA PHE A 147 -6.98 9.74 9.30
C PHE A 147 -6.24 10.91 9.96
N LYS A 148 -6.66 12.14 9.67
CA LYS A 148 -6.06 13.36 10.24
C LYS A 148 -6.14 13.39 11.78
N ASP A 149 -7.25 12.88 12.33
CA ASP A 149 -7.56 12.89 13.77
C ASP A 149 -7.00 11.65 14.50
N GLU A 150 -6.42 10.71 13.77
CA GLU A 150 -5.77 9.54 14.36
C GLU A 150 -4.46 9.92 15.07
N ALA A 151 -4.11 9.20 16.13
CA ALA A 151 -2.81 9.39 16.79
C ALA A 151 -1.67 8.85 15.89
N PRO A 152 -0.49 9.50 15.85
CA PRO A 152 0.70 8.95 15.22
C PRO A 152 1.06 7.56 15.75
N ASN A 153 1.49 6.68 14.85
CA ASN A 153 1.91 5.31 15.16
C ASN A 153 3.41 5.10 14.97
N CYS A 154 4.18 6.12 14.60
CA CYS A 154 5.64 6.07 14.62
C CYS A 154 6.14 7.25 15.46
N ILE A 155 6.88 6.93 16.51
CA ILE A 155 7.52 7.90 17.39
C ILE A 155 9.02 7.88 17.09
N CYS A 156 9.61 9.05 16.87
CA CYS A 156 11.04 9.21 16.75
C CYS A 156 11.59 9.73 18.08
N GLU A 157 12.66 9.10 18.56
CA GLU A 157 13.38 9.45 19.78
C GLU A 157 14.87 9.14 19.62
N ARG A 158 15.67 9.38 20.66
CA ARG A 158 17.10 9.03 20.66
C ARG A 158 17.26 7.63 21.25
#